data_AF-A0A839V1K3-F1
#
_entry.id   AF-A0A839V1K3-F1
#
_cell.length_a   1.000
_cell.length_b   1.000
_cell.length_c   1.000
_cell.angle_alpha   90.00
_cell.angle_beta   90.00
_cell.angle_gamma   90.00
#
_symmetry.space_group_name_H-M   'P 1'
#
loop_
_entity.id
_entity.type
_entity.pdbx_description
1 polymer ?
#
loop_
_entity_poly.entity_id
_entity_poly.type
_entity_poly.pdbx_seq_one_letter_code
_entity_poly.pdbx_strand_id
1 'polypeptide(L)'
;MSMPASFARRAVAVQADGCTITAPVVATPVMSADPPPDTSPRALSRQGDRARGAGDLDTAARLYRAALAGDATFAPAWFGLGATAQAGGDNALAIAAIGRAVQLRPRAGWHAALSAALLAEGHAEAASAAARLAVETDPSEPAHHHAHALALVALGATDAALVAWRETARRAPRDPAAHANLAAALNAAGRIDEAAAAIAEARALAPPTAATLLTEGLVADAQGDVARADALLAEAERAAPGEPAIALGRASVLFERDRFDAAEARLRAILAAGAMPQAELTLASVLLATGRRAEGWAAFEARAALLPASDLPNWDGQPTDAVVRLEVEQGLGDALHFLRYLPAARARARIVLRVPQAMRRLVADSFETIVFDEGEGTATCRAGLPGLPHLLGDPPADPVWIRLPPARIDAWRARFAGLKGRRLGLVWQGSPAYRYDRRRSIPPDLLAPLGALTGVSFVSLSEGADRPDWMAEGGPFTDLADTAAAIAALDGVVAVDTMAAHLAGAMGAPLWLLDRAGGDWRWREAFGPPLYPGLRRLVQPAPLPPRQAWPPVIARLAAALAARDQPVGV
;
A
#
# COMPACT_ATOMS: atom_id res chain seq x y z
N MET A 1 11.56 -13.14 49.71
CA MET A 1 11.34 -13.86 50.97
C MET A 1 9.85 -13.85 51.27
N SER A 2 9.24 -15.03 51.19
CA SER A 2 7.98 -15.51 51.78
C SER A 2 6.66 -14.69 51.70
N MET A 3 5.72 -15.25 50.91
CA MET A 3 4.27 -15.32 51.17
C MET A 3 3.94 -16.02 52.53
N PRO A 4 2.67 -16.32 52.93
CA PRO A 4 1.33 -15.92 52.44
C PRO A 4 0.35 -15.48 53.56
N ALA A 5 -0.83 -14.96 53.18
CA ALA A 5 -2.04 -15.01 54.01
C ALA A 5 -3.15 -15.76 53.28
N SER A 6 -3.75 -16.72 53.98
CA SER A 6 -4.66 -17.75 53.51
C SER A 6 -6.15 -17.39 53.69
N PHE A 7 -6.92 -18.08 52.87
CA PHE A 7 -8.36 -18.33 52.81
C PHE A 7 -9.29 -18.00 53.99
N ALA A 8 -10.46 -17.54 53.56
CA ALA A 8 -11.69 -17.32 54.28
C ALA A 8 -12.35 -18.58 54.86
N ARG A 9 -13.03 -18.41 56.00
CA ARG A 9 -14.31 -19.07 56.33
C ARG A 9 -15.11 -18.18 57.28
N ARG A 10 -16.35 -17.85 56.92
CA ARG A 10 -17.42 -17.66 57.91
C ARG A 10 -18.75 -18.11 57.30
N ALA A 11 -19.32 -19.12 57.94
CA ALA A 11 -20.69 -19.56 57.77
C ALA A 11 -21.64 -18.59 58.44
N VAL A 12 -22.84 -18.43 57.90
CA VAL A 12 -24.02 -17.97 58.63
C VAL A 12 -25.16 -18.92 58.30
N ALA A 13 -25.72 -19.51 59.36
CA ALA A 13 -26.91 -20.32 59.36
C ALA A 13 -28.15 -19.43 59.45
N VAL A 14 -29.25 -19.83 58.80
CA VAL A 14 -30.62 -19.44 59.16
C VAL A 14 -31.52 -20.67 58.98
N GLN A 15 -32.33 -20.93 60.00
CA GLN A 15 -33.25 -22.06 60.13
C GLN A 15 -34.63 -21.52 60.56
N ALA A 16 -35.70 -22.02 59.94
CA ALA A 16 -37.14 -22.01 60.31
C ALA A 16 -37.92 -22.30 59.00
N ASP A 17 -38.88 -23.20 58.82
CA ASP A 17 -39.80 -23.98 59.64
C ASP A 17 -40.02 -25.33 58.89
N GLY A 18 -40.24 -26.50 59.48
CA GLY A 18 -41.35 -26.85 60.38
C GLY A 18 -42.38 -27.71 59.64
N CYS A 19 -42.08 -28.99 59.35
CA CYS A 19 -43.11 -30.05 59.27
C CYS A 19 -42.48 -31.45 59.31
N THR A 20 -42.81 -32.21 60.35
CA THR A 20 -42.36 -33.56 60.62
C THR A 20 -43.38 -34.56 60.06
N ILE A 21 -42.96 -35.49 59.21
CA ILE A 21 -43.67 -36.76 58.98
C ILE A 21 -42.63 -37.88 59.06
N THR A 22 -42.85 -38.81 59.99
CA THR A 22 -42.03 -39.99 60.22
C THR A 22 -42.65 -41.25 59.62
N ALA A 23 -41.73 -42.11 59.14
CA ALA A 23 -41.78 -43.56 58.89
C ALA A 23 -42.15 -44.06 57.48
N PRO A 24 -41.64 -45.23 57.02
CA PRO A 24 -40.60 -46.10 57.59
C PRO A 24 -39.36 -46.30 56.67
N VAL A 25 -38.29 -46.83 57.26
CA VAL A 25 -37.08 -47.31 56.60
C VAL A 25 -37.43 -48.41 55.59
N VAL A 26 -37.20 -48.13 54.30
CA VAL A 26 -37.10 -49.13 53.25
C VAL A 26 -35.63 -49.20 52.83
N ALA A 27 -35.12 -50.43 52.79
CA ALA A 27 -33.76 -50.76 52.44
C ALA A 27 -33.27 -50.04 51.17
N THR A 28 -32.06 -49.50 51.26
CA THR A 28 -31.27 -48.95 50.16
C THR A 28 -31.26 -49.87 48.94
N PRO A 29 -31.53 -49.37 47.72
CA PRO A 29 -30.74 -49.78 46.57
C PRO A 29 -29.42 -49.02 46.64
N VAL A 30 -28.33 -49.77 46.51
CA VAL A 30 -26.98 -49.30 46.26
C VAL A 30 -27.05 -48.13 45.26
N MET A 31 -26.67 -46.91 45.70
CA MET A 31 -26.21 -45.90 44.76
C MET A 31 -25.09 -46.56 43.98
N SER A 32 -25.30 -46.84 42.70
CA SER A 32 -24.17 -47.10 41.82
C SER A 32 -23.29 -45.87 41.96
N ALA A 33 -22.10 -46.04 42.55
CA ALA A 33 -21.06 -45.04 42.43
C ALA A 33 -21.04 -44.63 40.96
N ASP A 34 -21.12 -43.32 40.68
CA ASP A 34 -20.88 -42.84 39.32
C ASP A 34 -19.64 -43.58 38.81
N PRO A 35 -19.71 -44.21 37.62
CA PRO A 35 -18.55 -44.90 37.09
C PRO A 35 -17.37 -43.93 37.15
N PRO A 36 -16.18 -44.38 37.56
CA PRO A 36 -15.03 -43.49 37.68
C PRO A 36 -14.91 -42.68 36.38
N PRO A 37 -14.67 -41.36 36.47
CA PRO A 37 -14.68 -40.50 35.29
C PRO A 37 -13.78 -41.13 34.23
N ASP A 38 -14.33 -41.39 33.05
CA ASP A 38 -13.59 -42.03 31.95
C ASP A 38 -12.32 -41.20 31.68
N THR A 39 -11.18 -41.75 32.06
CA THR A 39 -9.86 -41.14 31.92
C THR A 39 -9.16 -41.59 30.63
N SER A 40 -9.86 -42.27 29.73
CA SER A 40 -9.30 -42.60 28.42
C SER A 40 -8.87 -41.31 27.69
N PRO A 41 -7.82 -41.37 26.84
CA PRO A 41 -7.39 -40.20 26.06
C PRO A 41 -8.52 -39.53 25.27
N ARG A 42 -9.47 -40.33 24.77
CA ARG A 42 -10.65 -39.83 24.05
C ARG A 42 -11.61 -39.07 24.95
N ALA A 43 -11.90 -39.58 26.15
CA ALA A 43 -12.80 -38.93 27.09
C ALA A 43 -12.20 -37.65 27.67
N LEU A 44 -10.91 -37.68 28.05
CA LEU A 44 -10.15 -36.50 28.48
C LEU A 44 -10.12 -35.43 27.39
N SER A 45 -9.88 -35.79 26.12
CA SER A 45 -9.92 -34.84 25.00
C SER A 45 -11.30 -34.21 24.82
N ARG A 46 -12.40 -34.97 24.96
CA ARG A 46 -13.76 -34.42 24.88
C ARG A 46 -14.09 -33.48 26.04
N GLN A 47 -13.57 -33.77 27.24
CA GLN A 47 -13.67 -32.83 28.36
C GLN A 47 -12.86 -31.57 28.08
N GLY A 48 -11.67 -31.71 27.50
CA GLY A 48 -10.85 -30.58 27.02
C GLY A 48 -11.59 -29.71 26.00
N ASP A 49 -12.26 -30.33 25.02
CA ASP A 49 -13.05 -29.60 24.02
C ASP A 49 -14.18 -28.77 24.66
N ARG A 50 -14.85 -29.33 25.68
CA ARG A 50 -15.89 -28.62 26.45
C ARG A 50 -15.32 -27.47 27.26
N ALA A 51 -14.19 -27.68 27.96
CA ALA A 51 -13.53 -26.64 28.73
C ALA A 51 -13.07 -25.49 27.82
N ARG A 52 -12.47 -25.80 26.67
CA ARG A 52 -12.06 -24.81 25.66
C ARG A 52 -13.27 -24.05 25.10
N GLY A 53 -14.37 -24.74 24.80
CA GLY A 53 -15.62 -24.10 24.38
C GLY A 53 -16.24 -23.17 25.43
N ALA A 54 -15.97 -23.42 26.70
CA ALA A 54 -16.35 -22.55 27.82
C ALA A 54 -15.34 -21.42 28.12
N GLY A 55 -14.22 -21.35 27.38
CA GLY A 55 -13.16 -20.38 27.61
C GLY A 55 -12.20 -20.71 28.76
N ASP A 56 -12.35 -21.86 29.42
CA ASP A 56 -11.43 -22.34 30.46
C ASP A 56 -10.21 -23.02 29.80
N LEU A 57 -9.30 -22.17 29.31
CA LEU A 57 -8.11 -22.60 28.56
C LEU A 57 -7.14 -23.39 29.44
N ASP A 58 -7.02 -23.06 30.72
CA ASP A 58 -6.13 -23.76 31.67
C ASP A 58 -6.60 -25.20 31.90
N THR A 59 -7.89 -25.39 32.16
CA THR A 59 -8.46 -26.73 32.32
C THR A 59 -8.38 -27.51 31.01
N ALA A 60 -8.69 -26.88 29.87
CA ALA A 60 -8.56 -27.52 28.56
C ALA A 60 -7.13 -28.03 28.32
N ALA A 61 -6.12 -27.18 28.51
CA ALA A 61 -4.72 -27.54 28.31
C ALA A 61 -4.29 -28.70 29.23
N ARG A 62 -4.70 -28.68 30.50
CA ARG A 62 -4.42 -29.78 31.44
C ARG A 62 -5.05 -31.10 31.00
N LEU A 63 -6.31 -31.07 30.55
CA LEU A 63 -7.03 -32.27 30.09
C LEU A 63 -6.41 -32.86 28.82
N TYR A 64 -6.00 -32.02 27.86
CA TYR A 64 -5.29 -32.50 26.67
C TYR A 64 -3.92 -33.10 27.01
N ARG A 65 -3.14 -32.47 27.92
CA ARG A 65 -1.87 -33.05 28.38
C ARG A 65 -2.06 -34.39 29.09
N ALA A 66 -3.13 -34.53 29.90
CA ALA A 66 -3.47 -35.81 30.52
C ALA A 66 -3.85 -36.88 29.49
N ALA A 67 -4.60 -36.51 28.43
CA ALA A 67 -4.89 -37.41 27.33
C ALA A 67 -3.61 -37.87 26.61
N LEU A 68 -2.66 -36.96 26.38
CA LEU A 68 -1.37 -37.24 25.74
C LEU A 68 -0.41 -38.06 26.62
N ALA A 69 -0.53 -37.97 27.95
CA ALA A 69 0.19 -38.83 28.87
C ALA A 69 -0.31 -40.28 28.80
N GLY A 70 -1.60 -40.48 28.51
CA GLY A 70 -2.19 -41.82 28.28
C GLY A 70 -1.91 -42.37 26.87
N ASP A 71 -1.87 -41.50 25.85
CA ASP A 71 -1.49 -41.86 24.49
C ASP A 71 -0.87 -40.66 23.74
N ALA A 72 0.45 -40.67 23.60
CA ALA A 72 1.20 -39.62 22.93
C ALA A 72 0.99 -39.57 21.40
N THR A 73 0.33 -40.58 20.81
CA THR A 73 -0.03 -40.64 19.39
C THR A 73 -1.47 -40.18 19.12
N PHE A 74 -2.22 -39.80 20.18
CA PHE A 74 -3.60 -39.37 20.05
C PHE A 74 -3.72 -37.96 19.43
N ALA A 75 -3.68 -37.91 18.10
CA ALA A 75 -3.69 -36.67 17.31
C ALA A 75 -4.79 -35.65 17.67
N PRO A 76 -6.04 -36.03 18.01
CA PRO A 76 -7.04 -35.06 18.47
C PRO A 76 -6.63 -34.25 19.70
N ALA A 77 -5.95 -34.86 20.68
CA ALA A 77 -5.51 -34.14 21.87
C ALA A 77 -4.35 -33.18 21.57
N TRP A 78 -3.45 -33.54 20.63
CA TRP A 78 -2.44 -32.60 20.11
C TRP A 78 -3.08 -31.39 19.43
N PHE A 79 -4.08 -31.61 18.56
CA PHE A 79 -4.80 -30.52 17.92
C PHE A 79 -5.55 -29.66 18.94
N GLY A 80 -6.24 -30.28 19.90
CA GLY A 80 -6.96 -29.57 20.95
C GLY A 80 -6.04 -28.73 21.85
N LEU A 81 -4.88 -29.26 22.23
CA LEU A 81 -3.84 -28.51 22.95
C LEU A 81 -3.37 -27.31 22.14
N GLY A 82 -3.08 -27.50 20.85
CA GLY A 82 -2.62 -26.43 19.98
C GLY A 82 -3.67 -25.34 19.73
N ALA A 83 -4.93 -25.71 19.51
CA ALA A 83 -6.04 -24.77 19.41
C ALA A 83 -6.29 -24.00 20.71
N THR A 84 -6.08 -24.64 21.86
CA THR A 84 -6.13 -23.98 23.19
C THR A 84 -4.99 -22.97 23.35
N ALA A 85 -3.78 -23.36 22.96
CA ALA A 85 -2.60 -22.51 23.00
C ALA A 85 -2.78 -21.27 22.12
N GLN A 86 -3.30 -21.44 20.91
CA GLN A 86 -3.62 -20.34 19.99
C GLN A 86 -4.66 -19.38 20.58
N ALA A 87 -5.73 -19.92 21.21
CA ALA A 87 -6.72 -19.09 21.89
C ALA A 87 -6.14 -18.32 23.10
N GLY A 88 -5.10 -18.86 23.72
CA GLY A 88 -4.36 -18.22 24.82
C GLY A 88 -3.20 -17.32 24.37
N GLY A 89 -2.93 -17.22 23.07
CA GLY A 89 -1.83 -16.43 22.49
C GLY A 89 -0.44 -17.09 22.54
N ASP A 90 -0.32 -18.34 22.98
CA ASP A 90 0.92 -19.11 22.93
C ASP A 90 1.08 -19.77 21.56
N ASN A 91 1.44 -18.96 20.56
CA ASN A 91 1.51 -19.40 19.17
C ASN A 91 2.67 -20.38 18.93
N ALA A 92 3.78 -20.26 19.65
CA ALA A 92 4.87 -21.23 19.62
C ALA A 92 4.40 -22.64 20.02
N LEU A 93 3.66 -22.78 21.13
CA LEU A 93 3.06 -24.05 21.51
C LEU A 93 1.98 -24.49 20.52
N ALA A 94 1.19 -23.56 19.98
CA ALA A 94 0.19 -23.86 18.96
C ALA A 94 0.81 -24.50 17.71
N ILE A 95 1.89 -23.91 17.18
CA ILE A 95 2.63 -24.44 16.02
C ILE A 95 3.15 -25.85 16.32
N ALA A 96 3.79 -26.05 17.47
CA ALA A 96 4.35 -27.35 17.84
C ALA A 96 3.27 -28.42 17.99
N ALA A 97 2.19 -28.13 18.71
CA ALA A 97 1.12 -29.08 18.98
C ALA A 97 0.26 -29.39 17.75
N ILE A 98 -0.13 -28.37 16.96
CA ILE A 98 -0.87 -28.57 15.71
C ILE A 98 0.02 -29.28 14.68
N GLY A 99 1.29 -28.89 14.56
CA GLY A 99 2.27 -29.55 13.69
C GLY A 99 2.40 -31.04 14.00
N ARG A 100 2.44 -31.40 15.30
CA ARG A 100 2.43 -32.81 15.72
C ARG A 100 1.13 -33.52 15.37
N ALA A 101 -0.02 -32.86 15.53
CA ALA A 101 -1.32 -33.43 15.16
C ALA A 101 -1.39 -33.74 13.64
N VAL A 102 -0.92 -32.81 12.81
CA VAL A 102 -0.88 -32.97 11.34
C VAL A 102 0.06 -34.11 10.93
N GLN A 103 1.24 -34.22 11.53
CA GLN A 103 2.17 -35.33 11.25
C GLN A 103 1.56 -36.70 11.57
N LEU A 104 0.82 -36.80 12.67
CA LEU A 104 0.16 -38.05 13.09
C LEU A 104 -1.06 -38.37 12.22
N ARG A 105 -1.81 -37.35 11.81
CA ARG A 105 -3.04 -37.50 11.03
C ARG A 105 -3.37 -36.22 10.25
N PRO A 106 -2.99 -36.13 8.96
CA PRO A 106 -3.27 -34.97 8.14
C PRO A 106 -4.78 -34.69 8.00
N ARG A 107 -5.17 -33.43 8.16
CA ARG A 107 -6.53 -32.91 7.90
C ARG A 107 -6.47 -31.49 7.37
N ALA A 108 -7.33 -31.19 6.41
CA ALA A 108 -7.42 -29.86 5.81
C ALA A 108 -7.58 -28.74 6.86
N GLY A 109 -8.58 -28.85 7.74
CA GLY A 109 -8.81 -27.85 8.79
C GLY A 109 -7.66 -27.72 9.81
N TRP A 110 -6.84 -28.76 9.99
CA TRP A 110 -5.67 -28.70 10.88
C TRP A 110 -4.49 -28.00 10.19
N HIS A 111 -4.33 -28.19 8.88
CA HIS A 111 -3.39 -27.41 8.06
C HIS A 111 -3.76 -25.93 8.04
N ALA A 112 -5.04 -25.58 7.93
CA ALA A 112 -5.50 -24.19 8.00
C ALA A 112 -5.24 -23.56 9.38
N ALA A 113 -5.49 -24.30 10.47
CA ALA A 113 -5.15 -23.83 11.81
C ALA A 113 -3.64 -23.65 12.02
N LEU A 114 -2.82 -24.58 11.49
CA LEU A 114 -1.36 -24.45 11.52
C LEU A 114 -0.90 -23.20 10.76
N SER A 115 -1.50 -22.91 9.60
CA SER A 115 -1.22 -21.70 8.83
C SER A 115 -1.49 -20.44 9.65
N ALA A 116 -2.64 -20.36 10.32
CA ALA A 116 -2.98 -19.23 11.18
C ALA A 116 -1.98 -19.03 12.33
N ALA A 117 -1.57 -20.12 13.00
CA ALA A 117 -0.56 -20.07 14.07
C ALA A 117 0.80 -19.61 13.54
N LEU A 118 1.22 -20.11 12.36
CA LEU A 118 2.47 -19.71 11.71
C LEU A 118 2.46 -18.24 11.31
N LEU A 119 1.32 -17.70 10.83
CA LEU A 119 1.19 -16.27 10.53
C LEU A 119 1.32 -15.39 11.77
N ALA A 120 0.74 -15.82 12.89
CA ALA A 120 0.81 -15.07 14.14
C ALA A 120 2.26 -14.94 14.68
N GLU A 121 3.15 -15.86 14.32
CA GLU A 121 4.60 -15.81 14.61
C GLU A 121 5.44 -15.26 13.44
N GLY A 122 4.81 -14.77 12.38
CA GLY A 122 5.50 -14.16 11.23
C GLY A 122 6.15 -15.15 10.26
N HIS A 123 5.86 -16.44 10.34
CA HIS A 123 6.38 -17.48 9.44
C HIS A 123 5.56 -17.59 8.15
N ALA A 124 5.57 -16.55 7.33
CA ALA A 124 4.68 -16.39 6.17
C ALA A 124 4.84 -17.51 5.11
N GLU A 125 6.05 -17.95 4.80
CA GLU A 125 6.32 -19.00 3.81
C GLU A 125 5.76 -20.35 4.28
N ALA A 126 6.04 -20.70 5.54
CA ALA A 126 5.54 -21.92 6.15
C ALA A 126 4.00 -21.89 6.26
N ALA A 127 3.43 -20.74 6.62
CA ALA A 127 1.99 -20.55 6.68
C ALA A 127 1.33 -20.75 5.31
N SER A 128 1.91 -20.22 4.24
CA SER A 128 1.41 -20.38 2.88
C SER A 128 1.45 -21.85 2.44
N ALA A 129 2.56 -22.55 2.72
CA ALA A 129 2.67 -23.98 2.45
C ALA A 129 1.59 -24.79 3.20
N ALA A 130 1.36 -24.49 4.48
CA ALA A 130 0.32 -25.15 5.27
C ALA A 130 -1.09 -24.86 4.74
N ALA A 131 -1.43 -23.60 4.43
CA ALA A 131 -2.75 -23.27 3.91
C ALA A 131 -3.00 -23.86 2.51
N ARG A 132 -1.99 -23.93 1.65
CA ARG A 132 -2.09 -24.60 0.35
C ARG A 132 -2.46 -26.08 0.51
N LEU A 133 -1.84 -26.79 1.46
CA LEU A 133 -2.21 -28.18 1.77
C LEU A 133 -3.66 -28.30 2.25
N ALA A 134 -4.18 -27.32 2.99
CA ALA A 134 -5.59 -27.28 3.38
C ALA A 134 -6.51 -27.21 2.14
N VAL A 135 -6.20 -26.34 1.20
CA VAL A 135 -6.94 -26.18 -0.07
C VAL A 135 -6.83 -27.43 -0.95
N GLU A 136 -5.64 -28.03 -1.07
CA GLU A 136 -5.43 -29.25 -1.86
C GLU A 136 -6.19 -30.46 -1.28
N THR A 137 -6.26 -30.55 0.05
CA THR A 137 -6.96 -31.64 0.75
C THR A 137 -8.47 -31.49 0.69
N ASP A 138 -8.98 -30.27 0.86
CA ASP A 138 -10.40 -29.96 0.74
C ASP A 138 -10.58 -28.58 0.13
N PRO A 139 -10.74 -28.51 -1.21
CA PRO A 139 -10.92 -27.23 -1.88
C PRO A 139 -12.31 -26.66 -1.68
N SER A 140 -13.27 -27.41 -1.13
CA SER A 140 -14.67 -26.98 -1.06
C SER A 140 -14.92 -25.93 0.03
N GLU A 141 -14.15 -26.00 1.11
CA GLU A 141 -14.31 -25.21 2.33
C GLU A 141 -13.75 -23.77 2.16
N PRO A 142 -14.59 -22.71 2.29
CA PRO A 142 -14.16 -21.32 2.16
C PRO A 142 -13.03 -20.92 3.11
N ALA A 143 -13.03 -21.46 4.35
CA ALA A 143 -12.03 -21.13 5.36
C ALA A 143 -10.60 -21.51 4.95
N HIS A 144 -10.41 -22.54 4.11
CA HIS A 144 -9.09 -22.92 3.62
C HIS A 144 -8.53 -21.91 2.62
N HIS A 145 -9.38 -21.41 1.70
CA HIS A 145 -9.00 -20.35 0.77
C HIS A 145 -8.73 -19.05 1.51
N HIS A 146 -9.51 -18.74 2.55
CA HIS A 146 -9.29 -17.58 3.41
C HIS A 146 -7.91 -17.64 4.08
N ALA A 147 -7.56 -18.77 4.70
CA ALA A 147 -6.25 -18.95 5.34
C ALA A 147 -5.10 -18.81 4.31
N HIS A 148 -5.28 -19.37 3.11
CA HIS A 148 -4.30 -19.25 2.04
C HIS A 148 -4.14 -17.79 1.58
N ALA A 149 -5.26 -17.07 1.43
CA ALA A 149 -5.25 -15.67 1.04
C ALA A 149 -4.50 -14.80 2.07
N LEU A 150 -4.76 -14.99 3.37
CA LEU A 150 -4.02 -14.28 4.43
C LEU A 150 -2.52 -14.58 4.38
N ALA A 151 -2.13 -15.83 4.17
CA ALA A 151 -0.72 -16.19 4.09
C ALA A 151 -0.03 -15.59 2.86
N LEU A 152 -0.73 -15.54 1.73
CA LEU A 152 -0.23 -14.90 0.51
C LEU A 152 -0.11 -13.38 0.66
N VAL A 153 -1.03 -12.74 1.39
CA VAL A 153 -0.91 -11.31 1.75
C VAL A 153 0.34 -11.07 2.60
N ALA A 154 0.59 -11.90 3.61
CA ALA A 154 1.79 -11.77 4.46
C ALA A 154 3.10 -11.97 3.68
N LEU A 155 3.07 -12.78 2.61
CA LEU A 155 4.18 -12.96 1.69
C LEU A 155 4.34 -11.83 0.66
N GLY A 156 3.40 -10.88 0.58
CA GLY A 156 3.36 -9.87 -0.48
C GLY A 156 2.98 -10.43 -1.86
N ALA A 157 2.51 -11.68 -1.94
CA ALA A 157 2.10 -12.35 -3.19
C ALA A 157 0.72 -11.88 -3.66
N THR A 158 0.62 -10.60 -4.04
CA THR A 158 -0.64 -9.86 -4.26
C THR A 158 -1.58 -10.53 -5.27
N ASP A 159 -1.09 -10.95 -6.43
CA ASP A 159 -1.94 -11.56 -7.47
C ASP A 159 -2.49 -12.92 -7.03
N ALA A 160 -1.66 -13.75 -6.41
CA ALA A 160 -2.08 -15.04 -5.87
C ALA A 160 -3.08 -14.86 -4.72
N ALA A 161 -2.85 -13.89 -3.83
CA ALA A 161 -3.77 -13.56 -2.75
C ALA A 161 -5.14 -13.15 -3.31
N LEU A 162 -5.17 -12.34 -4.36
CA LEU A 162 -6.42 -11.92 -5.00
C LEU A 162 -7.21 -13.11 -5.58
N VAL A 163 -6.52 -14.09 -6.17
CA VAL A 163 -7.17 -15.34 -6.63
C VAL A 163 -7.79 -16.10 -5.45
N ALA A 164 -7.05 -16.26 -4.35
CA ALA A 164 -7.56 -16.94 -3.16
C ALA A 164 -8.75 -16.19 -2.53
N TRP A 165 -8.72 -14.86 -2.45
CA TRP A 165 -9.84 -14.07 -1.95
C TRP A 165 -11.11 -14.19 -2.81
N ARG A 166 -10.97 -14.24 -4.13
CA ARG A 166 -12.08 -14.50 -5.04
C ARG A 166 -12.70 -15.88 -4.81
N GLU A 167 -11.87 -16.88 -4.56
CA GLU A 167 -12.33 -18.22 -4.21
C GLU A 167 -13.09 -18.25 -2.88
N THR A 168 -12.59 -17.54 -1.86
CA THR A 168 -13.31 -17.38 -0.57
C THR A 168 -14.69 -16.78 -0.79
N ALA A 169 -14.80 -15.64 -1.49
CA ALA A 169 -16.08 -14.97 -1.75
C ALA A 169 -17.02 -15.81 -2.62
N ARG A 170 -16.49 -16.54 -3.61
CA ARG A 170 -17.29 -17.44 -4.46
C ARG A 170 -17.90 -18.59 -3.68
N ARG A 171 -17.18 -19.16 -2.71
CA ARG A 171 -17.61 -20.31 -1.91
C ARG A 171 -18.50 -19.91 -0.74
N ALA A 172 -18.32 -18.68 -0.24
CA ALA A 172 -19.14 -18.09 0.81
C ALA A 172 -19.85 -16.81 0.30
N PRO A 173 -20.77 -16.91 -0.68
CA PRO A 173 -21.37 -15.73 -1.31
C PRO A 173 -22.22 -14.88 -0.36
N ARG A 174 -22.61 -15.43 0.81
CA ARG A 174 -23.39 -14.76 1.86
C ARG A 174 -22.54 -14.34 3.06
N ASP A 175 -21.22 -14.49 3.00
CA ASP A 175 -20.31 -14.02 4.04
C ASP A 175 -19.88 -12.58 3.75
N PRO A 176 -20.33 -11.58 4.52
CA PRO A 176 -19.90 -10.19 4.35
C PRO A 176 -18.38 -10.01 4.53
N ALA A 177 -17.74 -10.82 5.40
CA ALA A 177 -16.32 -10.70 5.67
C ALA A 177 -15.48 -11.16 4.46
N ALA A 178 -15.93 -12.20 3.75
CA ALA A 178 -15.30 -12.65 2.51
C ALA A 178 -15.27 -11.55 1.45
N HIS A 179 -16.40 -10.86 1.24
CA HIS A 179 -16.48 -9.73 0.31
C HIS A 179 -15.69 -8.51 0.76
N ALA A 180 -15.69 -8.18 2.06
CA ALA A 180 -14.89 -7.08 2.59
C ALA A 180 -13.37 -7.32 2.44
N ASN A 181 -12.90 -8.54 2.71
CA ASN A 181 -11.49 -8.90 2.51
C ASN A 181 -11.10 -8.92 1.03
N LEU A 182 -11.99 -9.42 0.16
CA LEU A 182 -11.81 -9.32 -1.29
C LEU A 182 -11.71 -7.86 -1.73
N ALA A 183 -12.54 -6.96 -1.21
CA ALA A 183 -12.44 -5.53 -1.50
C ALA A 183 -11.11 -4.92 -1.06
N ALA A 184 -10.62 -5.27 0.14
CA ALA A 184 -9.33 -4.80 0.63
C ALA A 184 -8.18 -5.26 -0.28
N ALA A 185 -8.20 -6.52 -0.71
CA ALA A 185 -7.22 -7.07 -1.65
C ALA A 185 -7.31 -6.42 -3.04
N LEU A 186 -8.52 -6.20 -3.55
CA LEU A 186 -8.74 -5.50 -4.83
C LEU A 186 -8.23 -4.06 -4.78
N ASN A 187 -8.46 -3.36 -3.67
CA ASN A 187 -7.94 -2.02 -3.46
C ASN A 187 -6.41 -2.01 -3.40
N ALA A 188 -5.79 -2.95 -2.69
CA ALA A 188 -4.32 -3.11 -2.65
C ALA A 188 -3.73 -3.41 -4.04
N ALA A 189 -4.45 -4.17 -4.87
CA ALA A 189 -4.10 -4.47 -6.26
C ALA A 189 -4.45 -3.34 -7.25
N GLY A 190 -4.98 -2.19 -6.79
CA GLY A 190 -5.36 -1.06 -7.65
C GLY A 190 -6.62 -1.28 -8.49
N ARG A 191 -7.39 -2.34 -8.24
CA ARG A 191 -8.62 -2.71 -8.97
C ARG A 191 -9.84 -2.04 -8.34
N ILE A 192 -9.84 -0.70 -8.40
CA ILE A 192 -10.71 0.18 -7.60
C ILE A 192 -12.20 -0.05 -7.84
N ASP A 193 -12.64 -0.26 -9.09
CA ASP A 193 -14.06 -0.45 -9.39
C ASP A 193 -14.60 -1.79 -8.89
N GLU A 194 -13.80 -2.85 -9.02
CA GLU A 194 -14.14 -4.14 -8.44
C GLU A 194 -14.12 -4.11 -6.91
N ALA A 195 -13.20 -3.36 -6.30
CA ALA A 195 -13.19 -3.15 -4.86
C ALA A 195 -14.50 -2.48 -4.40
N ALA A 196 -14.96 -1.45 -5.12
CA ALA A 196 -16.24 -0.79 -4.84
C ALA A 196 -17.44 -1.74 -4.98
N ALA A 197 -17.45 -2.61 -5.99
CA ALA A 197 -18.49 -3.63 -6.15
C ALA A 197 -18.48 -4.64 -4.98
N ALA A 198 -17.31 -5.14 -4.58
CA ALA A 198 -17.18 -6.05 -3.44
C ALA A 198 -17.60 -5.40 -2.10
N ILE A 199 -17.32 -4.10 -1.90
CA ILE A 199 -17.86 -3.35 -0.75
C ILE A 199 -19.38 -3.29 -0.78
N ALA A 200 -19.99 -3.06 -1.95
CA ALA A 200 -21.43 -3.00 -2.09
C ALA A 200 -22.08 -4.35 -1.73
N GLU A 201 -21.50 -5.47 -2.17
CA GLU A 201 -21.93 -6.82 -1.77
C GLU A 201 -21.82 -7.04 -0.26
N ALA A 202 -20.68 -6.67 0.35
CA ALA A 202 -20.50 -6.78 1.80
C ALA A 202 -21.56 -5.98 2.58
N ARG A 203 -21.86 -4.75 2.13
CA ARG A 203 -22.87 -3.86 2.74
C ARG A 203 -24.29 -4.34 2.56
N ALA A 204 -24.60 -5.03 1.46
CA ALA A 204 -25.92 -5.62 1.24
C ALA A 204 -26.19 -6.77 2.23
N LEU A 205 -25.15 -7.44 2.69
CA LEU A 205 -25.23 -8.60 3.58
C LEU A 205 -25.22 -8.22 5.08
N ALA A 206 -24.48 -7.18 5.47
CA ALA A 206 -24.37 -6.75 6.86
C ALA A 206 -24.01 -5.26 7.01
N PRO A 207 -24.33 -4.64 8.17
CA PRO A 207 -23.77 -3.33 8.52
C PRO A 207 -22.24 -3.31 8.44
N PRO A 208 -21.62 -2.21 7.99
CA PRO A 208 -20.19 -2.15 7.80
C PRO A 208 -19.44 -2.21 9.14
N THR A 209 -18.31 -2.93 9.16
CA THR A 209 -17.36 -2.88 10.27
C THR A 209 -16.42 -1.68 10.12
N ALA A 210 -15.64 -1.34 11.15
CA ALA A 210 -14.60 -0.32 11.05
C ALA A 210 -13.59 -0.63 9.92
N ALA A 211 -13.24 -1.91 9.72
CA ALA A 211 -12.38 -2.34 8.63
C ALA A 211 -13.05 -2.15 7.25
N THR A 212 -14.34 -2.46 7.12
CA THR A 212 -15.12 -2.20 5.90
C THR A 212 -15.16 -0.70 5.57
N LEU A 213 -15.39 0.15 6.58
CA LEU A 213 -15.40 1.60 6.44
C LEU A 213 -14.02 2.15 6.04
N LEU A 214 -12.94 1.60 6.61
CA LEU A 214 -11.57 1.92 6.21
C LEU A 214 -11.34 1.63 4.73
N THR A 215 -11.62 0.40 4.28
CA THR A 215 -11.43 0.01 2.89
C THR A 215 -12.25 0.88 1.95
N GLU A 216 -13.52 1.14 2.26
CA GLU A 216 -14.35 1.99 1.43
C GLU A 216 -13.88 3.44 1.39
N GLY A 217 -13.40 3.98 2.52
CA GLY A 217 -12.80 5.30 2.56
C GLY A 217 -11.58 5.41 1.64
N LEU A 218 -10.70 4.39 1.65
CA LEU A 218 -9.54 4.34 0.75
C LEU A 218 -9.93 4.19 -0.73
N VAL A 219 -10.99 3.43 -1.02
CA VAL A 219 -11.55 3.29 -2.38
C VAL A 219 -12.17 4.60 -2.86
N ALA A 220 -12.93 5.30 -1.99
CA ALA A 220 -13.51 6.60 -2.31
C ALA A 220 -12.43 7.66 -2.59
N ASP A 221 -11.34 7.64 -1.80
CA ASP A 221 -10.18 8.50 -2.05
C ASP A 221 -9.54 8.18 -3.41
N ALA A 222 -9.29 6.91 -3.73
CA ALA A 222 -8.75 6.51 -5.03
C ALA A 222 -9.67 6.87 -6.22
N GLN A 223 -10.98 6.92 -6.00
CA GLN A 223 -11.97 7.41 -6.98
C GLN A 223 -11.98 8.94 -7.12
N GLY A 224 -11.32 9.67 -6.23
CA GLY A 224 -11.30 11.13 -6.17
C GLY A 224 -12.44 11.77 -5.40
N ASP A 225 -13.31 10.97 -4.75
CA ASP A 225 -14.34 11.47 -3.85
C ASP A 225 -13.77 11.63 -2.43
N VAL A 226 -12.86 12.59 -2.29
CA VAL A 226 -12.10 12.83 -1.05
C VAL A 226 -13.01 13.28 0.09
N ALA A 227 -14.13 13.94 -0.22
CA ALA A 227 -15.12 14.34 0.79
C ALA A 227 -15.83 13.13 1.39
N ARG A 228 -16.25 12.16 0.56
CA ARG A 228 -16.81 10.89 1.04
C ARG A 228 -15.77 10.07 1.78
N ALA A 229 -14.54 10.00 1.28
CA ALA A 229 -13.44 9.32 1.96
C ALA A 229 -13.23 9.86 3.38
N ASP A 230 -13.24 11.18 3.55
CA ASP A 230 -13.12 11.85 4.84
C ASP A 230 -14.25 11.45 5.79
N ALA A 231 -15.50 11.46 5.32
CA ALA A 231 -16.65 11.06 6.11
C ALA A 231 -16.59 9.58 6.55
N LEU A 232 -16.28 8.67 5.63
CA LEU A 232 -16.20 7.23 5.90
C LEU A 232 -15.09 6.89 6.89
N LEU A 233 -13.90 7.47 6.70
CA LEU A 233 -12.81 7.22 7.61
C LEU A 233 -13.08 7.83 8.99
N ALA A 234 -13.74 8.99 9.07
CA ALA A 234 -14.16 9.56 10.36
C ALA A 234 -15.18 8.68 11.09
N GLU A 235 -16.03 7.97 10.35
CA GLU A 235 -16.91 6.94 10.91
C GLU A 235 -16.13 5.72 11.37
N ALA A 236 -15.17 5.24 10.58
CA ALA A 236 -14.28 4.14 10.95
C ALA A 236 -13.52 4.44 12.25
N GLU A 237 -13.00 5.67 12.38
CA GLU A 237 -12.25 6.13 13.56
C GLU A 237 -13.14 6.21 14.80
N ARG A 238 -14.41 6.58 14.66
CA ARG A 238 -15.39 6.53 15.77
C ARG A 238 -15.74 5.10 16.18
N ALA A 239 -15.81 4.18 15.21
CA ALA A 239 -16.14 2.78 15.45
C ALA A 239 -14.99 1.99 16.09
N ALA A 240 -13.74 2.34 15.77
CA ALA A 240 -12.54 1.76 16.35
C ALA A 240 -11.48 2.84 16.67
N PRO A 241 -11.64 3.58 17.78
CA PRO A 241 -10.70 4.63 18.18
C PRO A 241 -9.30 4.06 18.45
N GLY A 242 -8.27 4.75 17.99
CA GLY A 242 -6.87 4.38 18.23
C GLY A 242 -6.31 3.36 17.25
N GLU A 243 -7.10 2.88 16.27
CA GLU A 243 -6.62 1.91 15.29
C GLU A 243 -5.66 2.57 14.28
N PRO A 244 -4.35 2.18 14.25
CA PRO A 244 -3.33 2.90 13.48
C PRO A 244 -3.60 2.95 11.97
N ALA A 245 -4.11 1.87 11.38
CA ALA A 245 -4.43 1.83 9.96
C ALA A 245 -5.54 2.83 9.58
N ILE A 246 -6.54 2.99 10.45
CA ILE A 246 -7.62 3.96 10.27
C ILE A 246 -7.08 5.38 10.42
N ALA A 247 -6.30 5.64 11.47
CA ALA A 247 -5.70 6.95 11.71
C ALA A 247 -4.75 7.37 10.58
N LEU A 248 -3.99 6.43 10.00
CA LEU A 248 -3.16 6.66 8.82
C LEU A 248 -4.01 7.05 7.61
N GLY A 249 -5.07 6.28 7.31
CA GLY A 249 -6.01 6.61 6.23
C GLY A 249 -6.63 8.00 6.41
N ARG A 250 -7.05 8.36 7.64
CA ARG A 250 -7.53 9.71 7.98
C ARG A 250 -6.49 10.78 7.65
N ALA A 251 -5.24 10.57 8.07
CA ALA A 251 -4.17 11.53 7.85
C ALA A 251 -3.88 11.76 6.36
N SER A 252 -3.87 10.69 5.55
CA SER A 252 -3.72 10.81 4.10
C SER A 252 -4.86 11.64 3.48
N VAL A 253 -6.12 11.40 3.85
CA VAL A 253 -7.24 12.19 3.32
C VAL A 253 -7.22 13.64 3.82
N LEU A 254 -6.78 13.89 5.05
CA LEU A 254 -6.62 15.25 5.57
C LEU A 254 -5.53 16.02 4.81
N PHE A 255 -4.42 15.36 4.44
CA PHE A 255 -3.41 15.93 3.55
C PHE A 255 -4.02 16.34 2.21
N GLU A 256 -4.83 15.47 1.61
CA GLU A 256 -5.51 15.73 0.33
C GLU A 256 -6.54 16.87 0.38
N ARG A 257 -6.99 17.23 1.59
CA ARG A 257 -7.87 18.38 1.86
C ARG A 257 -7.14 19.62 2.36
N ASP A 258 -5.81 19.66 2.23
CA ASP A 258 -4.94 20.72 2.74
C ASP A 258 -5.07 20.97 4.27
N ARG A 259 -5.53 19.98 5.03
CA ARG A 259 -5.66 20.04 6.50
C ARG A 259 -4.39 19.53 7.19
N PHE A 260 -3.25 20.15 6.86
CA PHE A 260 -1.92 19.68 7.27
C PHE A 260 -1.73 19.56 8.78
N ASP A 261 -2.15 20.55 9.57
CA ASP A 261 -2.01 20.51 11.03
C ASP A 261 -2.73 19.29 11.64
N ALA A 262 -3.94 18.99 11.13
CA ALA A 262 -4.73 17.86 11.60
C ALA A 262 -4.17 16.51 11.14
N ALA A 263 -3.55 16.46 9.96
CA ALA A 263 -2.83 15.29 9.45
C ALA A 263 -1.56 15.03 10.27
N GLU A 264 -0.73 16.06 10.47
CA GLU A 264 0.51 15.98 11.25
C GLU A 264 0.25 15.53 12.69
N ALA A 265 -0.71 16.15 13.38
CA ALA A 265 -1.04 15.79 14.75
C ALA A 265 -1.39 14.29 14.89
N ARG A 266 -2.14 13.75 13.94
CA ARG A 266 -2.50 12.32 13.88
C ARG A 266 -1.27 11.45 13.63
N LEU A 267 -0.45 11.80 12.65
CA LEU A 267 0.73 11.03 12.29
C LEU A 267 1.74 10.98 13.44
N ARG A 268 1.96 12.11 14.13
CA ARG A 268 2.80 12.13 15.34
C ARG A 268 2.22 11.28 16.47
N ALA A 269 0.90 11.25 16.64
CA ALA A 269 0.27 10.38 17.64
C ALA A 269 0.46 8.88 17.32
N ILE A 270 0.34 8.50 16.05
CA ILE A 270 0.64 7.12 15.59
C ILE A 270 2.09 6.77 15.91
N LEU A 271 3.03 7.63 15.51
CA LEU A 271 4.47 7.39 15.68
C LEU A 271 4.92 7.40 17.16
N ALA A 272 4.19 8.12 18.03
CA ALA A 272 4.42 8.06 19.46
C ALA A 272 3.98 6.73 20.09
N ALA A 273 3.02 6.03 19.49
CA ALA A 273 2.55 4.72 19.95
C ALA A 273 3.41 3.55 19.41
N GLY A 274 4.06 3.73 18.27
CA GLY A 274 4.97 2.73 17.71
C GLY A 274 5.48 3.11 16.32
N ALA A 275 6.60 2.49 15.92
CA ALA A 275 7.18 2.72 14.61
C ALA A 275 6.25 2.19 13.50
N MET A 276 5.93 3.05 12.53
CA MET A 276 5.15 2.71 11.35
C MET A 276 5.70 3.48 10.14
N PRO A 277 6.54 2.84 9.29
CA PRO A 277 7.20 3.53 8.18
C PRO A 277 6.23 4.25 7.23
N GLN A 278 5.03 3.70 7.02
CA GLN A 278 3.99 4.32 6.19
C GLN A 278 3.46 5.63 6.79
N ALA A 279 3.34 5.71 8.12
CA ALA A 279 2.94 6.93 8.81
C ALA A 279 4.07 7.98 8.77
N GLU A 280 5.32 7.54 8.92
CA GLU A 280 6.48 8.43 8.82
C GLU A 280 6.65 9.02 7.42
N LEU A 281 6.42 8.23 6.36
CA LEU A 281 6.39 8.74 4.99
C LEU A 281 5.22 9.69 4.70
N THR A 282 4.06 9.42 5.28
CA THR A 282 2.92 10.33 5.16
C THR A 282 3.24 11.64 5.89
N LEU A 283 3.92 11.58 7.03
CA LEU A 283 4.39 12.75 7.77
C LEU A 283 5.43 13.52 6.96
N ALA A 284 6.38 12.83 6.33
CA ALA A 284 7.35 13.44 5.43
C ALA A 284 6.65 14.26 4.33
N SER A 285 5.61 13.69 3.71
CA SER A 285 4.82 14.39 2.68
C SER A 285 4.14 15.65 3.22
N VAL A 286 3.55 15.59 4.43
CA VAL A 286 2.97 16.75 5.12
C VAL A 286 4.03 17.82 5.37
N LEU A 287 5.18 17.43 5.95
CA LEU A 287 6.27 18.35 6.30
C LEU A 287 6.84 19.05 5.06
N LEU A 288 7.09 18.30 3.98
CA LEU A 288 7.55 18.82 2.70
C LEU A 288 6.51 19.76 2.09
N ALA A 289 5.22 19.39 2.10
CA ALA A 289 4.14 20.24 1.61
C ALA A 289 4.02 21.56 2.38
N THR A 290 4.41 21.59 3.66
CA THR A 290 4.41 22.80 4.51
C THR A 290 5.75 23.52 4.57
N GLY A 291 6.74 23.13 3.76
CA GLY A 291 8.05 23.80 3.68
C GLY A 291 9.06 23.43 4.76
N ARG A 292 8.75 22.49 5.64
CA ARG A 292 9.64 21.97 6.70
C ARG A 292 10.63 20.95 6.14
N ARG A 293 11.41 21.35 5.13
CA ARG A 293 12.17 20.42 4.28
C ARG A 293 13.18 19.56 5.01
N ALA A 294 13.97 20.12 5.93
CA ALA A 294 15.00 19.35 6.63
C ALA A 294 14.39 18.16 7.40
N GLU A 295 13.31 18.43 8.14
CA GLU A 295 12.57 17.41 8.88
C GLU A 295 11.80 16.48 7.95
N GLY A 296 11.20 17.03 6.88
CA GLY A 296 10.50 16.26 5.87
C GLY A 296 11.41 15.25 5.18
N TRP A 297 12.62 15.64 4.80
CA TRP A 297 13.60 14.74 4.20
C TRP A 297 14.13 13.69 5.18
N ALA A 298 14.33 14.05 6.45
CA ALA A 298 14.68 13.08 7.47
C ALA A 298 13.58 12.01 7.65
N ALA A 299 12.31 12.43 7.76
CA ALA A 299 11.18 11.50 7.85
C ALA A 299 10.98 10.69 6.55
N PHE A 300 11.35 11.26 5.39
CA PHE A 300 11.26 10.56 4.11
C PHE A 300 12.19 9.33 4.05
N GLU A 301 13.23 9.28 4.91
CA GLU A 301 14.14 8.14 4.96
C GLU A 301 13.47 6.84 5.40
N ALA A 302 12.32 6.90 6.08
CA ALA A 302 11.50 5.75 6.47
C ALA A 302 11.11 4.83 5.29
N ARG A 303 11.14 5.33 4.04
CA ARG A 303 10.93 4.50 2.84
C ARG A 303 11.91 3.32 2.76
N ALA A 304 13.10 3.42 3.36
CA ALA A 304 14.10 2.37 3.28
C ALA A 304 13.59 1.05 3.88
N ALA A 305 12.71 1.13 4.90
CA ALA A 305 12.04 -0.02 5.50
C ALA A 305 10.95 -0.65 4.60
N LEU A 306 10.56 0.02 3.52
CA LEU A 306 9.55 -0.43 2.55
C LEU A 306 10.17 -0.97 1.25
N LEU A 307 11.49 -0.88 1.11
CA LEU A 307 12.23 -1.35 -0.04
C LEU A 307 12.82 -2.73 0.23
N PRO A 308 13.13 -3.54 -0.81
CA PRO A 308 13.83 -4.79 -0.64
C PRO A 308 15.17 -4.59 0.09
N ALA A 309 15.50 -5.55 0.97
CA ALA A 309 16.76 -5.56 1.68
C ALA A 309 17.95 -5.58 0.70
N SER A 310 19.08 -5.04 1.15
CA SER A 310 20.29 -4.91 0.35
C SER A 310 21.51 -5.21 1.19
N ASP A 311 22.45 -5.97 0.62
CA ASP A 311 23.70 -6.35 1.28
C ASP A 311 24.74 -5.21 1.28
N LEU A 312 24.58 -4.21 0.41
CA LEU A 312 25.44 -3.02 0.40
C LEU A 312 25.09 -2.07 1.56
N PRO A 313 26.09 -1.58 2.32
CA PRO A 313 25.87 -0.57 3.34
C PRO A 313 25.42 0.77 2.74
N ASN A 314 24.70 1.56 3.52
CA ASN A 314 24.26 2.89 3.09
C ASN A 314 25.42 3.89 3.10
N TRP A 315 25.49 4.72 2.06
CA TRP A 315 26.36 5.89 2.01
C TRP A 315 25.75 7.03 2.84
N ASP A 316 26.58 7.69 3.65
CA ASP A 316 26.20 8.75 4.58
C ASP A 316 26.25 10.16 3.97
N GLY A 317 26.57 10.27 2.67
CA GLY A 317 26.70 11.54 1.97
C GLY A 317 28.04 12.25 2.17
N GLN A 318 28.96 11.73 3.00
CA GLN A 318 30.28 12.33 3.20
C GLN A 318 31.23 12.02 2.04
N PRO A 319 32.25 12.87 1.80
CA PRO A 319 33.31 12.57 0.83
C PRO A 319 33.99 11.23 1.11
N THR A 320 34.19 10.41 0.07
CA THR A 320 34.76 9.06 0.19
C THR A 320 35.40 8.57 -1.10
N ASP A 321 36.41 7.70 -0.96
CA ASP A 321 37.03 6.99 -2.08
C ASP A 321 36.23 5.75 -2.51
N ALA A 322 35.19 5.39 -1.75
CA ALA A 322 34.29 4.28 -2.04
C ALA A 322 33.55 4.46 -3.38
N VAL A 323 33.15 3.34 -3.97
CA VAL A 323 32.26 3.33 -5.13
C VAL A 323 30.82 3.25 -4.63
N VAL A 324 30.06 4.34 -4.81
CA VAL A 324 28.67 4.45 -4.37
C VAL A 324 27.74 4.09 -5.53
N ARG A 325 26.85 3.12 -5.31
CA ARG A 325 25.73 2.86 -6.21
C ARG A 325 24.56 3.79 -5.92
N LEU A 326 24.16 4.60 -6.89
CA LEU A 326 22.89 5.33 -6.83
C LEU A 326 21.78 4.53 -7.51
N GLU A 327 20.63 4.43 -6.85
CA GLU A 327 19.51 3.60 -7.29
C GLU A 327 18.22 4.37 -7.51
N VAL A 328 17.51 4.00 -8.56
CA VAL A 328 16.11 4.37 -8.75
C VAL A 328 15.24 3.45 -7.90
N GLU A 329 14.57 4.01 -6.89
CA GLU A 329 13.69 3.29 -5.97
C GLU A 329 12.21 3.44 -6.32
N GLN A 330 11.85 4.47 -7.10
CA GLN A 330 10.48 4.90 -7.36
C GLN A 330 10.22 5.06 -8.86
N GLY A 331 9.17 5.81 -9.23
CA GLY A 331 8.78 6.02 -10.61
C GLY A 331 9.81 6.82 -11.43
N LEU A 332 9.69 6.75 -12.75
CA LEU A 332 10.57 7.48 -13.69
C LEU A 332 10.56 8.99 -13.47
N GLY A 333 9.43 9.56 -13.04
CA GLY A 333 9.32 10.99 -12.70
C GLY A 333 10.20 11.37 -11.51
N ASP A 334 10.18 10.57 -10.45
CA ASP A 334 11.06 10.76 -9.28
C ASP A 334 12.53 10.63 -9.67
N ALA A 335 12.86 9.63 -10.50
CA ALA A 335 14.23 9.47 -10.99
C ALA A 335 14.71 10.73 -11.74
N LEU A 336 13.91 11.27 -12.66
CA LEU A 336 14.24 12.52 -13.37
C LEU A 336 14.38 13.71 -12.42
N HIS A 337 13.50 13.81 -11.42
CA HIS A 337 13.55 14.85 -10.40
C HIS A 337 14.86 14.79 -9.59
N PHE A 338 15.24 13.60 -9.10
CA PHE A 338 16.41 13.45 -8.22
C PHE A 338 17.75 13.32 -8.96
N LEU A 339 17.76 13.07 -10.27
CA LEU A 339 18.99 13.12 -11.08
C LEU A 339 19.71 14.48 -11.01
N ARG A 340 19.01 15.56 -10.65
CA ARG A 340 19.63 16.88 -10.42
C ARG A 340 20.70 16.89 -9.32
N TYR A 341 20.67 15.90 -8.40
CA TYR A 341 21.67 15.77 -7.33
C TYR A 341 22.92 14.99 -7.79
N LEU A 342 22.91 14.38 -8.98
CA LEU A 342 24.01 13.55 -9.47
C LEU A 342 25.36 14.31 -9.52
N PRO A 343 25.44 15.58 -9.98
CA PRO A 343 26.69 16.34 -9.92
C PRO A 343 27.23 16.52 -8.50
N ALA A 344 26.36 16.82 -7.53
CA ALA A 344 26.74 16.99 -6.13
C ALA A 344 27.23 15.66 -5.51
N ALA A 345 26.62 14.54 -5.89
CA ALA A 345 27.06 13.21 -5.47
C ALA A 345 28.45 12.86 -6.05
N ARG A 346 28.67 13.14 -7.34
CA ARG A 346 29.96 12.92 -8.02
C ARG A 346 31.11 13.77 -7.47
N ALA A 347 30.80 14.91 -6.86
CA ALA A 347 31.80 15.73 -6.17
C ALA A 347 32.29 15.11 -4.85
N ARG A 348 31.56 14.12 -4.31
CA ARG A 348 31.87 13.49 -3.02
C ARG A 348 32.31 12.02 -3.13
N ALA A 349 31.93 11.31 -4.19
CA ALA A 349 32.26 9.89 -4.34
C ALA A 349 32.34 9.45 -5.80
N ARG A 350 32.93 8.27 -6.04
CA ARG A 350 32.87 7.59 -7.33
C ARG A 350 31.48 6.98 -7.49
N ILE A 351 30.68 7.53 -8.40
CA ILE A 351 29.29 7.11 -8.60
C ILE A 351 29.16 6.08 -9.72
N VAL A 352 28.48 4.96 -9.43
CA VAL A 352 27.86 4.10 -10.44
C VAL A 352 26.35 4.21 -10.32
N LEU A 353 25.65 4.22 -11.45
CA LEU A 353 24.21 4.50 -11.47
C LEU A 353 23.43 3.29 -11.97
N ARG A 354 22.44 2.85 -11.18
CA ARG A 354 21.48 1.81 -11.54
C ARG A 354 20.13 2.45 -11.85
N VAL A 355 19.85 2.57 -13.15
CA VAL A 355 18.58 3.09 -13.70
C VAL A 355 17.92 2.05 -14.60
N PRO A 356 16.58 2.10 -14.78
CA PRO A 356 15.88 1.28 -15.76
C PRO A 356 16.47 1.42 -17.18
N GLN A 357 16.39 0.36 -17.99
CA GLN A 357 16.91 0.36 -19.37
C GLN A 357 16.39 1.55 -20.20
N ALA A 358 15.11 1.89 -20.04
CA ALA A 358 14.47 3.01 -20.74
C ALA A 358 15.07 4.40 -20.39
N MET A 359 15.86 4.53 -19.33
CA MET A 359 16.53 5.78 -18.94
C MET A 359 17.99 5.85 -19.41
N ARG A 360 18.64 4.71 -19.69
CA ARG A 360 20.11 4.67 -19.86
C ARG A 360 20.61 5.63 -20.93
N ARG A 361 19.96 5.66 -22.10
CA ARG A 361 20.35 6.55 -23.21
C ARG A 361 20.19 8.02 -22.85
N LEU A 362 19.06 8.40 -22.23
CA LEU A 362 18.80 9.78 -21.80
C LEU A 362 19.86 10.26 -20.79
N VAL A 363 20.19 9.41 -19.82
CA VAL A 363 21.18 9.72 -18.79
C VAL A 363 22.58 9.84 -19.41
N ALA A 364 22.97 8.92 -20.30
CA ALA A 364 24.25 8.98 -21.00
C ALA A 364 24.40 10.26 -21.85
N ASP A 365 23.32 10.68 -22.51
CA ASP A 365 23.27 11.91 -23.30
C ASP A 365 23.34 13.18 -22.42
N SER A 366 22.79 13.14 -21.20
CA SER A 366 22.69 14.30 -20.30
C SER A 366 23.90 14.48 -19.37
N PHE A 367 24.55 13.38 -18.99
CA PHE A 367 25.62 13.36 -18.00
C PHE A 367 26.86 12.68 -18.59
N GLU A 368 27.82 13.49 -19.04
CA GLU A 368 29.10 12.97 -19.57
C GLU A 368 29.80 12.06 -18.56
N THR A 369 30.43 10.98 -19.05
CA THR A 369 31.28 10.06 -18.26
C THR A 369 30.55 9.31 -17.11
N ILE A 370 29.24 9.07 -17.23
CA ILE A 370 28.50 8.25 -16.27
C ILE A 370 28.82 6.75 -16.45
N VAL A 371 29.03 6.04 -15.35
CA VAL A 371 29.20 4.58 -15.34
C VAL A 371 27.89 3.96 -14.87
N PHE A 372 27.33 3.07 -15.68
CA PHE A 372 26.16 2.29 -15.29
C PHE A 372 26.59 1.05 -14.52
N ASP A 373 25.83 0.71 -13.48
CA ASP A 373 26.02 -0.55 -12.77
C ASP A 373 25.41 -1.71 -13.60
N GLU A 374 26.28 -2.58 -14.12
CA GLU A 374 25.92 -3.79 -14.87
C GLU A 374 25.74 -5.02 -13.96
N GLY A 375 25.85 -4.86 -12.64
CA GLY A 375 25.65 -5.93 -11.66
C GLY A 375 26.92 -6.67 -11.23
N GLU A 376 28.10 -6.26 -11.71
CA GLU A 376 29.38 -6.93 -11.45
C GLU A 376 30.00 -6.62 -10.05
N GLY A 377 29.23 -6.06 -9.11
CA GLY A 377 29.63 -5.95 -7.70
C GLY A 377 30.76 -4.95 -7.39
N THR A 378 30.95 -3.92 -8.23
CA THR A 378 32.01 -2.91 -8.03
C THR A 378 31.69 -1.88 -6.95
N ALA A 379 30.41 -1.72 -6.59
CA ALA A 379 29.99 -0.80 -5.55
C ALA A 379 30.25 -1.38 -4.15
N THR A 380 30.74 -0.54 -3.24
CA THR A 380 31.01 -0.91 -1.84
C THR A 380 29.98 -0.32 -0.88
N CYS A 381 29.16 0.62 -1.33
CA CYS A 381 28.02 1.18 -0.60
C CYS A 381 26.95 1.69 -1.59
N ARG A 382 25.77 2.07 -1.09
CA ARG A 382 24.62 2.49 -1.89
C ARG A 382 23.90 3.72 -1.32
N ALA A 383 23.14 4.41 -2.17
CA ALA A 383 22.12 5.35 -1.75
C ALA A 383 20.97 5.40 -2.77
N GLY A 384 19.75 5.59 -2.27
CA GLY A 384 18.59 5.89 -3.11
C GLY A 384 18.65 7.30 -3.66
N LEU A 385 18.29 7.50 -4.94
CA LEU A 385 18.14 8.84 -5.50
C LEU A 385 17.23 9.75 -4.65
N PRO A 386 16.06 9.29 -4.14
CA PRO A 386 15.22 10.13 -3.29
C PRO A 386 15.82 10.50 -1.93
N GLY A 387 16.94 9.90 -1.52
CA GLY A 387 17.63 10.22 -0.26
C GLY A 387 18.70 11.28 -0.37
N LEU A 388 19.10 11.61 -1.60
CA LEU A 388 20.11 12.64 -1.85
C LEU A 388 19.77 14.02 -1.26
N PRO A 389 18.50 14.47 -1.21
CA PRO A 389 18.17 15.71 -0.50
C PRO A 389 18.55 15.70 0.98
N HIS A 390 18.36 14.57 1.68
CA HIS A 390 18.74 14.42 3.08
C HIS A 390 20.27 14.36 3.24
N LEU A 391 20.95 13.60 2.38
CA LEU A 391 22.40 13.35 2.47
C LEU A 391 23.25 14.55 2.02
N LEU A 392 22.81 15.28 1.01
CA LEU A 392 23.63 16.30 0.33
C LEU A 392 23.14 17.72 0.57
N GLY A 393 21.87 17.90 0.95
CA GLY A 393 21.18 19.18 0.88
C GLY A 393 20.82 19.56 -0.56
N ASP A 394 20.03 20.62 -0.73
CA ASP A 394 19.62 21.07 -2.06
C ASP A 394 20.83 21.58 -2.87
N PRO A 395 21.04 21.09 -4.11
CA PRO A 395 22.10 21.59 -4.97
C PRO A 395 21.79 23.02 -5.41
N PRO A 396 22.81 23.76 -5.90
CA PRO A 396 22.58 25.00 -6.62
C PRO A 396 21.54 24.82 -7.72
N ALA A 397 20.72 25.84 -7.96
CA ALA A 397 19.69 25.79 -8.98
C ALA A 397 20.31 25.72 -10.38
N ASP A 398 20.43 24.51 -10.95
CA ASP A 398 20.53 24.31 -12.40
C ASP A 398 19.10 24.22 -12.94
N PRO A 399 18.66 25.20 -13.76
CA PRO A 399 17.32 25.17 -14.34
C PRO A 399 17.12 24.03 -15.35
N VAL A 400 18.20 23.44 -15.89
CA VAL A 400 18.16 22.42 -16.96
C VAL A 400 19.26 21.39 -16.75
N TRP A 401 18.94 20.22 -16.19
CA TRP A 401 19.90 19.13 -15.98
C TRP A 401 19.75 17.95 -16.93
N ILE A 402 18.73 17.96 -17.80
CA ILE A 402 18.55 16.97 -18.86
C ILE A 402 18.84 17.64 -20.20
N ARG A 403 19.82 17.11 -20.94
CA ARG A 403 20.31 17.68 -22.20
C ARG A 403 20.39 16.59 -23.26
N LEU A 404 20.16 16.97 -24.52
CA LEU A 404 20.16 16.04 -25.65
C LEU A 404 21.09 16.54 -26.76
N PRO A 405 21.73 15.61 -27.50
CA PRO A 405 22.45 15.95 -28.73
C PRO A 405 21.50 16.56 -29.78
N PRO A 406 21.89 17.67 -30.46
CA PRO A 406 21.06 18.32 -31.47
C PRO A 406 20.55 17.40 -32.58
N ALA A 407 21.39 16.46 -33.04
CA ALA A 407 21.04 15.52 -34.10
C ALA A 407 19.81 14.65 -33.78
N ARG A 408 19.54 14.36 -32.50
CA ARG A 408 18.33 13.63 -32.10
C ARG A 408 17.09 14.49 -32.31
N ILE A 409 17.16 15.76 -31.92
CA ILE A 409 16.04 16.70 -31.98
C ILE A 409 15.63 16.93 -33.44
N ASP A 410 16.59 17.02 -34.36
CA ASP A 410 16.29 17.32 -35.77
C ASP A 410 15.48 16.23 -36.48
N ALA A 411 15.72 14.95 -36.16
CA ALA A 411 14.90 13.85 -36.67
C ALA A 411 13.43 13.98 -36.24
N TRP A 412 13.19 14.36 -34.98
CA TRP A 412 11.84 14.58 -34.45
C TRP A 412 11.19 15.85 -35.01
N ARG A 413 11.97 16.92 -35.24
CA ARG A 413 11.48 18.13 -35.91
C ARG A 413 10.99 17.83 -37.32
N ALA A 414 11.71 17.00 -38.07
CA ALA A 414 11.30 16.56 -39.40
C ALA A 414 9.97 15.79 -39.36
N ARG A 415 9.78 14.92 -38.34
CA ARG A 415 8.52 14.16 -38.14
C ARG A 415 7.32 15.09 -37.89
N PHE A 416 7.52 16.19 -37.17
CA PHE A 416 6.44 17.13 -36.83
C PHE A 416 6.32 18.31 -37.81
N ALA A 417 7.11 18.36 -38.88
CA ALA A 417 7.16 19.47 -39.82
C ALA A 417 5.84 19.69 -40.59
N GLY A 418 5.03 18.63 -40.76
CA GLY A 418 3.74 18.71 -41.44
C GLY A 418 2.59 19.30 -40.60
N LEU A 419 2.81 19.50 -39.29
CA LEU A 419 1.80 20.04 -38.39
C LEU A 419 1.70 21.57 -38.52
N LYS A 420 0.48 22.10 -38.38
CA LYS A 420 0.21 23.54 -38.54
C LYS A 420 0.15 24.26 -37.20
N GLY A 421 0.60 25.51 -37.18
CA GLY A 421 0.54 26.36 -35.98
C GLY A 421 1.51 25.91 -34.88
N ARG A 422 1.21 26.27 -33.63
CA ARG A 422 1.99 25.83 -32.46
C ARG A 422 1.80 24.34 -32.22
N ARG A 423 2.89 23.60 -32.05
CA ARG A 423 2.90 22.15 -31.84
C ARG A 423 3.12 21.87 -30.37
N LEU A 424 2.11 21.34 -29.69
CA LEU A 424 2.17 21.05 -28.26
C LEU A 424 2.10 19.55 -28.01
N GLY A 425 3.02 19.03 -27.20
CA GLY A 425 2.90 17.68 -26.67
C GLY A 425 1.76 17.61 -25.66
N LEU A 426 0.95 16.57 -25.69
CA LEU A 426 -0.10 16.34 -24.70
C LEU A 426 0.08 14.98 -24.02
N VAL A 427 0.08 15.01 -22.68
CA VAL A 427 0.05 13.85 -21.80
C VAL A 427 -1.09 14.04 -20.81
N TRP A 428 -2.17 13.30 -21.00
CA TRP A 428 -3.40 13.48 -20.22
C TRP A 428 -3.67 12.36 -19.23
N GLN A 429 -2.86 11.30 -19.25
CA GLN A 429 -2.97 10.17 -18.33
C GLN A 429 -1.59 9.74 -17.83
N GLY A 430 -1.53 9.23 -16.61
CA GLY A 430 -0.36 8.54 -16.10
C GLY A 430 -0.48 7.02 -16.24
N SER A 431 0.24 6.29 -15.38
CA SER A 431 0.19 4.84 -15.34
C SER A 431 -1.07 4.35 -14.60
N PRO A 432 -1.92 3.50 -15.21
CA PRO A 432 -3.08 2.91 -14.55
C PRO A 432 -2.71 2.05 -13.33
N ALA A 433 -1.47 1.57 -13.25
CA ALA A 433 -0.97 0.81 -12.10
C ALA A 433 -0.75 1.68 -10.85
N TYR A 434 -0.70 3.00 -11.00
CA TYR A 434 -0.61 3.90 -9.86
C TYR A 434 -2.00 4.15 -9.26
N ARG A 435 -2.16 3.84 -7.97
CA ARG A 435 -3.46 3.85 -7.27
C ARG A 435 -4.23 5.18 -7.34
N TYR A 436 -3.54 6.31 -7.45
CA TYR A 436 -4.18 7.64 -7.53
C TYR A 436 -4.21 8.20 -8.96
N ASP A 437 -3.88 7.38 -9.96
CA ASP A 437 -3.81 7.83 -11.35
C ASP A 437 -5.14 8.38 -11.84
N ARG A 438 -6.24 7.73 -11.44
CA ARG A 438 -7.59 8.17 -11.75
C ARG A 438 -7.87 9.63 -11.38
N ARG A 439 -7.27 10.13 -10.29
CA ARG A 439 -7.44 11.51 -9.80
C ARG A 439 -6.69 12.54 -10.64
N ARG A 440 -5.58 12.14 -11.26
CA ARG A 440 -4.72 13.01 -12.09
C ARG A 440 -4.91 12.80 -13.60
N SER A 441 -5.51 11.70 -14.03
CA SER A 441 -5.76 11.38 -15.43
C SER A 441 -7.08 11.98 -15.90
N ILE A 442 -7.12 12.42 -17.16
CA ILE A 442 -8.26 13.10 -17.78
C ILE A 442 -8.95 12.12 -18.75
N PRO A 443 -10.26 11.86 -18.61
CA PRO A 443 -11.00 11.11 -19.62
C PRO A 443 -10.85 11.75 -21.02
N PRO A 444 -10.52 10.99 -22.08
CA PRO A 444 -10.22 11.54 -23.40
C PRO A 444 -11.33 12.43 -23.99
N ASP A 445 -12.59 12.10 -23.71
CA ASP A 445 -13.75 12.87 -24.14
C ASP A 445 -13.75 14.32 -23.61
N LEU A 446 -13.17 14.54 -22.42
CA LEU A 446 -13.06 15.88 -21.82
C LEU A 446 -11.99 16.75 -22.49
N LEU A 447 -11.14 16.19 -23.36
CA LEU A 447 -10.14 16.93 -24.11
C LEU A 447 -10.70 17.57 -25.38
N ALA A 448 -11.94 17.29 -25.76
CA ALA A 448 -12.59 17.83 -26.96
C ALA A 448 -12.46 19.37 -27.13
N PRO A 449 -12.53 20.21 -26.07
CA PRO A 449 -12.31 21.64 -26.22
C PRO A 449 -10.93 22.03 -26.77
N LEU A 450 -9.90 21.19 -26.57
CA LEU A 450 -8.56 21.42 -27.12
C LEU A 450 -8.52 21.12 -28.63
N GLY A 451 -9.26 20.11 -29.09
CA GLY A 451 -9.37 19.78 -30.51
C GLY A 451 -10.12 20.83 -31.34
N ALA A 452 -10.89 21.71 -30.70
CA ALA A 452 -11.58 22.83 -31.34
C ALA A 452 -10.70 24.08 -31.53
N LEU A 453 -9.48 24.08 -31.00
CA LEU A 453 -8.56 25.21 -31.12
C LEU A 453 -8.01 25.33 -32.55
N THR A 454 -8.04 26.53 -33.11
CA THR A 454 -7.36 26.87 -34.36
C THR A 454 -5.94 27.35 -34.07
N GLY A 455 -4.97 27.04 -34.94
CA GLY A 455 -3.59 27.54 -34.78
C GLY A 455 -2.73 26.74 -33.80
N VAL A 456 -3.25 25.65 -33.24
CA VAL A 456 -2.53 24.72 -32.37
C VAL A 456 -2.71 23.28 -32.90
N SER A 457 -1.61 22.55 -33.03
CA SER A 457 -1.61 21.11 -33.27
C SER A 457 -1.13 20.41 -32.01
N PHE A 458 -1.87 19.39 -31.56
CA PHE A 458 -1.45 18.56 -30.43
C PHE A 458 -0.84 17.25 -30.90
N VAL A 459 0.22 16.83 -30.21
CA VAL A 459 0.93 15.58 -30.45
C VAL A 459 0.81 14.71 -29.20
N SER A 460 0.29 13.51 -29.33
CA SER A 460 0.23 12.56 -28.21
C SER A 460 1.64 12.12 -27.85
N LEU A 461 2.02 12.36 -26.59
CA LEU A 461 3.23 11.79 -26.00
C LEU A 461 2.91 10.59 -25.08
N SER A 462 1.65 10.16 -25.06
CA SER A 462 1.18 8.98 -24.32
C SER A 462 1.05 7.79 -25.27
N GLU A 463 1.86 6.75 -25.08
CA GLU A 463 1.73 5.48 -25.82
C GLU A 463 0.64 4.59 -25.21
N GLY A 464 -0.07 3.85 -26.07
CA GLY A 464 -1.12 2.92 -25.66
C GLY A 464 -2.36 3.56 -25.03
N ALA A 465 -2.47 4.89 -25.08
CA ALA A 465 -3.62 5.63 -24.60
C ALA A 465 -4.73 5.70 -25.66
N ASP A 466 -5.98 5.86 -25.22
CA ASP A 466 -7.13 6.13 -26.08
C ASP A 466 -7.03 7.58 -26.61
N ARG A 467 -6.23 7.74 -27.67
CA ARG A 467 -5.87 9.02 -28.29
C ARG A 467 -7.07 9.56 -29.08
N PRO A 468 -7.52 10.79 -28.82
CA PRO A 468 -8.52 11.45 -29.67
C PRO A 468 -8.06 11.61 -31.13
N ASP A 469 -8.97 11.41 -32.09
CA ASP A 469 -8.68 11.42 -33.54
C ASP A 469 -8.06 12.73 -34.06
N TRP A 470 -8.35 13.86 -33.43
CA TRP A 470 -7.82 15.18 -33.80
C TRP A 470 -6.36 15.40 -33.39
N MET A 471 -5.80 14.52 -32.57
CA MET A 471 -4.44 14.64 -32.04
C MET A 471 -3.47 13.85 -32.91
N ALA A 472 -2.33 14.43 -33.29
CA ALA A 472 -1.30 13.72 -34.03
C ALA A 472 -0.60 12.66 -33.16
N GLU A 473 -0.09 11.61 -33.79
CA GLU A 473 0.69 10.58 -33.10
C GLU A 473 2.14 11.03 -32.92
N GLY A 474 2.65 11.01 -31.68
CA GLY A 474 4.05 11.30 -31.39
C GLY A 474 4.95 10.12 -31.71
N GLY A 475 4.68 8.97 -31.10
CA GLY A 475 5.53 7.78 -31.10
C GLY A 475 5.68 7.04 -32.45
N PRO A 476 6.30 5.85 -32.45
CA PRO A 476 6.71 5.09 -31.26
C PRO A 476 7.93 5.70 -30.54
N PHE A 477 8.01 5.53 -29.22
CA PHE A 477 9.15 5.89 -28.39
C PHE A 477 9.85 4.62 -27.91
N THR A 478 11.11 4.45 -28.26
CA THR A 478 11.87 3.26 -27.82
C THR A 478 12.30 3.38 -26.36
N ASP A 479 12.59 4.60 -25.93
CA ASP A 479 13.04 4.93 -24.58
C ASP A 479 12.77 6.41 -24.24
N LEU A 480 13.26 6.86 -23.08
CA LEU A 480 13.06 8.24 -22.63
C LEU A 480 13.90 9.27 -23.40
N ALA A 481 14.97 8.87 -24.09
CA ALA A 481 15.70 9.78 -24.97
C ALA A 481 14.87 10.14 -26.22
N ASP A 482 14.09 9.19 -26.75
CA ASP A 482 13.12 9.45 -27.82
C ASP A 482 12.01 10.39 -27.34
N THR A 483 11.44 10.11 -26.17
CA THR A 483 10.41 10.98 -25.57
C THR A 483 10.93 12.41 -25.35
N ALA A 484 12.14 12.53 -24.82
CA ALA A 484 12.80 13.81 -24.59
C ALA A 484 13.05 14.55 -25.92
N ALA A 485 13.56 13.86 -26.95
CA ALA A 485 13.82 14.46 -28.25
C ALA A 485 12.54 14.91 -28.95
N ALA A 486 11.44 14.16 -28.79
CA ALA A 486 10.12 14.57 -29.24
C ALA A 486 9.65 15.85 -28.51
N ILE A 487 9.79 15.92 -27.18
CA ILE A 487 9.50 17.12 -26.38
C ILE A 487 10.31 18.33 -26.88
N ALA A 488 11.62 18.15 -27.12
CA ALA A 488 12.50 19.22 -27.60
C ALA A 488 12.19 19.70 -29.03
N ALA A 489 11.50 18.88 -29.83
CA ALA A 489 11.07 19.22 -31.18
C ALA A 489 9.72 19.97 -31.22
N LEU A 490 9.04 20.08 -30.08
CA LEU A 490 7.74 20.74 -29.93
C LEU A 490 7.91 22.14 -29.32
N ASP A 491 6.87 22.97 -29.44
CA ASP A 491 6.87 24.35 -28.94
C ASP A 491 6.50 24.42 -27.43
N GLY A 492 6.15 23.28 -26.82
CA GLY A 492 5.85 23.11 -25.41
C GLY A 492 5.10 21.81 -25.12
N VAL A 493 4.86 21.55 -23.84
CA VAL A 493 4.15 20.36 -23.35
C VAL A 493 3.02 20.77 -22.42
N VAL A 494 1.88 20.11 -22.57
CA VAL A 494 0.80 20.08 -21.59
C VAL A 494 0.81 18.68 -20.99
N ALA A 495 0.99 18.57 -19.69
CA ALA A 495 1.07 17.27 -19.02
C ALA A 495 0.33 17.28 -17.69
N VAL A 496 -0.33 16.16 -17.37
CA VAL A 496 -0.70 15.84 -15.98
C VAL A 496 0.54 15.44 -15.18
N ASP A 497 0.45 15.45 -13.85
CA ASP A 497 1.56 15.16 -12.93
C ASP A 497 2.16 13.75 -13.10
N THR A 498 3.13 13.66 -14.01
CA THR A 498 3.72 12.42 -14.54
C THR A 498 5.18 12.64 -14.91
N MET A 499 5.86 11.55 -15.28
CA MET A 499 7.22 11.57 -15.82
C MET A 499 7.41 12.62 -16.92
N ALA A 500 6.45 12.79 -17.83
CA ALA A 500 6.57 13.74 -18.93
C ALA A 500 6.64 15.20 -18.46
N ALA A 501 5.92 15.56 -17.39
CA ALA A 501 6.01 16.89 -16.77
C ALA A 501 7.41 17.11 -16.19
N HIS A 502 7.95 16.12 -15.47
CA HIS A 502 9.31 16.19 -14.94
C HIS A 502 10.38 16.24 -16.04
N LEU A 503 10.20 15.48 -17.12
CA LEU A 503 11.12 15.46 -18.25
C LEU A 503 11.14 16.81 -18.97
N ALA A 504 9.97 17.34 -19.34
CA ALA A 504 9.84 18.65 -19.97
C ALA A 504 10.45 19.75 -19.10
N GLY A 505 10.13 19.74 -17.80
CA GLY A 505 10.67 20.69 -16.84
C GLY A 505 12.20 20.60 -16.69
N ALA A 506 12.75 19.39 -16.55
CA ALA A 506 14.19 19.17 -16.39
C ALA A 506 15.00 19.53 -17.65
N MET A 507 14.34 19.61 -18.81
CA MET A 507 14.88 20.08 -20.07
C MET A 507 14.70 21.59 -20.29
N GLY A 508 13.98 22.29 -19.41
CA GLY A 508 13.61 23.70 -19.58
C GLY A 508 12.58 23.94 -20.70
N ALA A 509 11.85 22.92 -21.14
CA ALA A 509 10.81 23.08 -22.14
C ALA A 509 9.60 23.82 -21.55
N PRO A 510 8.91 24.68 -22.32
CA PRO A 510 7.68 25.32 -21.86
C PRO A 510 6.64 24.29 -21.43
N LEU A 511 6.19 24.35 -20.18
CA LEU A 511 5.34 23.34 -19.56
C LEU A 511 4.06 23.94 -18.96
N TRP A 512 2.92 23.38 -19.37
CA TRP A 512 1.66 23.50 -18.65
C TRP A 512 1.42 22.23 -17.84
N LEU A 513 1.43 22.34 -16.51
CA LEU A 513 1.08 21.24 -15.61
C LEU A 513 -0.41 21.31 -15.28
N LEU A 514 -1.13 20.25 -15.61
CA LEU A 514 -2.52 20.01 -15.22
C LEU A 514 -2.51 19.20 -13.93
N ASP A 515 -2.72 19.87 -12.80
CA ASP A 515 -2.55 19.26 -11.49
C ASP A 515 -3.89 18.94 -10.82
N ARG A 516 -3.90 17.85 -10.07
CA ARG A 516 -5.04 17.45 -9.25
C ARG A 516 -5.18 18.35 -8.03
N ALA A 517 -6.37 18.42 -7.45
CA ALA A 517 -6.55 19.04 -6.14
C ALA A 517 -5.75 18.26 -5.07
N GLY A 518 -5.26 18.97 -4.05
CA GLY A 518 -4.22 18.50 -3.13
C GLY A 518 -2.82 18.61 -3.73
N GLY A 519 -2.65 18.07 -4.94
CA GLY A 519 -1.39 18.06 -5.70
C GLY A 519 -0.26 17.28 -4.99
N ASP A 520 0.86 17.11 -5.68
CA ASP A 520 2.10 16.63 -5.03
C ASP A 520 2.79 17.79 -4.30
N TRP A 521 3.46 17.49 -3.19
CA TRP A 521 4.16 18.47 -2.37
C TRP A 521 5.23 19.25 -3.16
N ARG A 522 5.81 18.67 -4.21
CA ARG A 522 6.83 19.30 -5.08
C ARG A 522 6.33 20.53 -5.83
N TRP A 523 5.02 20.59 -6.08
CA TRP A 523 4.41 21.66 -6.86
C TRP A 523 3.89 22.81 -5.99
N ARG A 524 4.02 22.71 -4.67
CA ARG A 524 3.50 23.70 -3.71
C ARG A 524 4.52 24.81 -3.49
N GLU A 525 4.04 26.03 -3.47
CA GLU A 525 4.88 27.22 -3.21
C GLU A 525 5.57 27.16 -1.84
N ALA A 526 4.89 26.61 -0.83
CA ALA A 526 5.46 26.44 0.51
C ALA A 526 6.69 25.51 0.53
N PHE A 527 6.80 24.57 -0.41
CA PHE A 527 7.99 23.72 -0.52
C PHE A 527 9.23 24.51 -0.96
N GLY A 528 9.04 25.55 -1.77
CA GLY A 528 10.12 26.43 -2.23
C GLY A 528 9.84 27.05 -3.60
N PRO A 529 10.84 27.72 -4.20
CA PRO A 529 10.70 28.26 -5.54
C PRO A 529 10.37 27.14 -6.54
N PRO A 530 9.63 27.44 -7.63
CA PRO A 530 9.28 26.45 -8.64
C PRO A 530 10.52 25.74 -9.16
N LEU A 531 10.50 24.40 -9.11
CA LEU A 531 11.61 23.58 -9.57
C LEU A 531 11.93 23.78 -11.05
N TYR A 532 10.89 24.00 -11.86
CA TYR A 532 11.00 24.17 -13.30
C TYR A 532 10.67 25.61 -13.69
N PRO A 533 11.65 26.38 -14.19
CA PRO A 533 11.39 27.72 -14.68
C PRO A 533 10.37 27.72 -15.81
N GLY A 534 9.46 28.69 -15.80
CA GLY A 534 8.45 28.83 -16.85
C GLY A 534 7.27 27.86 -16.77
N LEU A 535 7.23 27.00 -15.74
CA LEU A 535 6.07 26.17 -15.40
C LEU A 535 4.80 27.01 -15.24
N ARG A 536 3.72 26.58 -15.89
CA ARG A 536 2.37 27.12 -15.68
C ARG A 536 1.47 26.03 -15.14
N ARG A 537 1.03 26.20 -13.90
CA ARG A 537 0.20 25.22 -13.20
C ARG A 537 -1.27 25.60 -13.28
N LEU A 538 -2.11 24.67 -13.71
CA LEU A 538 -3.56 24.76 -13.62
C LEU A 538 -4.06 23.64 -12.71
N VAL A 539 -4.62 24.01 -11.57
CA VAL A 539 -5.07 23.06 -10.54
C VAL A 539 -6.57 22.87 -10.61
N GLN A 540 -7.04 21.64 -10.39
CA GLN A 540 -8.47 21.37 -10.14
C GLN A 540 -8.98 22.25 -8.98
N PRO A 541 -10.21 22.78 -9.08
CA PRO A 541 -10.74 23.69 -8.06
C PRO A 541 -11.09 23.00 -6.73
N ALA A 542 -11.36 21.69 -6.77
CA ALA A 542 -11.71 20.89 -5.61
C ALA A 542 -11.36 19.42 -5.85
N PRO A 543 -11.13 18.62 -4.79
CA PRO A 543 -10.86 17.19 -4.89
C PRO A 543 -12.17 16.42 -5.13
N LEU A 544 -12.66 16.53 -6.36
CA LEU A 544 -13.87 15.91 -6.86
C LEU A 544 -13.54 14.75 -7.81
N PRO A 545 -14.51 13.86 -8.11
CA PRO A 545 -14.34 12.85 -9.15
C PRO A 545 -13.90 13.46 -10.49
N PRO A 546 -13.06 12.78 -11.29
CA PRO A 546 -12.38 13.37 -12.46
C PRO A 546 -13.31 14.05 -13.47
N ARG A 547 -14.49 13.46 -13.73
CA ARG A 547 -15.48 14.02 -14.67
C ARG A 547 -16.07 15.36 -14.21
N GLN A 548 -16.00 15.66 -12.92
CA GLN A 548 -16.43 16.94 -12.36
C GLN A 548 -15.25 17.92 -12.19
N ALA A 549 -14.06 17.39 -11.87
CA ALA A 549 -12.89 18.20 -11.54
C ALA A 549 -12.19 18.80 -12.78
N TRP A 550 -12.12 18.06 -13.89
CA TRP A 550 -11.34 18.45 -15.08
C TRP A 550 -11.97 19.49 -16.02
N PRO A 551 -13.28 19.51 -16.28
CA PRO A 551 -13.87 20.47 -17.22
C PRO A 551 -13.46 21.94 -17.02
N PRO A 552 -13.48 22.52 -15.79
CA PRO A 552 -13.05 23.91 -15.60
C PRO A 552 -11.55 24.13 -15.87
N VAL A 553 -10.71 23.11 -15.63
CA VAL A 553 -9.26 23.17 -15.91
C VAL A 553 -9.01 23.17 -17.41
N ILE A 554 -9.67 22.28 -18.15
CA ILE A 554 -9.55 22.21 -19.62
C ILE A 554 -10.07 23.48 -20.29
N ALA A 555 -11.18 24.04 -19.81
CA ALA A 555 -11.70 25.32 -20.32
C ALA A 555 -10.68 26.46 -20.13
N ARG A 556 -10.03 26.54 -18.97
CA ARG A 556 -8.99 27.54 -18.69
C ARG A 556 -7.74 27.34 -19.56
N LEU A 557 -7.32 26.08 -19.76
CA LEU A 557 -6.22 25.76 -20.66
C LEU A 557 -6.55 26.20 -22.09
N ALA A 558 -7.72 25.83 -22.61
CA ALA A 558 -8.16 26.17 -23.96
C ALA A 558 -8.18 27.70 -24.17
N ALA A 559 -8.75 28.45 -23.22
CA ALA A 559 -8.77 29.91 -23.26
C ALA A 559 -7.34 30.51 -23.27
N ALA A 560 -6.43 29.98 -22.43
CA ALA A 560 -5.06 30.46 -22.36
C ALA A 560 -4.24 30.15 -23.63
N LEU A 561 -4.50 29.02 -24.28
CA LEU A 561 -3.86 28.65 -25.53
C LEU A 561 -4.36 29.49 -26.71
N ALA A 562 -5.66 29.78 -26.76
CA ALA A 562 -6.29 30.62 -27.78
C ALA A 562 -5.87 32.09 -27.67
N ALA A 563 -5.79 32.65 -26.45
CA ALA A 563 -5.43 34.05 -26.24
C ALA A 563 -4.01 34.40 -26.73
N ARG A 564 -3.11 33.42 -26.78
CA ARG A 564 -1.73 33.57 -27.26
C ARG A 564 -1.58 33.62 -28.78
N ASP A 565 -2.68 33.46 -29.52
CA ASP A 565 -2.73 33.63 -30.99
C ASP A 565 -3.23 35.03 -31.42
N GLN A 566 -3.44 35.97 -30.49
CA GLN A 566 -3.56 37.38 -30.88
C GLN A 566 -2.16 37.94 -31.18
N PRO A 567 -1.87 38.38 -32.41
CA PRO A 567 -0.64 39.10 -32.68
C PRO A 567 -0.63 40.35 -31.80
N VAL A 568 0.42 40.52 -31.00
CA VAL A 568 0.70 41.79 -30.35
C VAL A 568 0.88 42.80 -31.49
N GLY A 569 -0.12 43.66 -31.68
CA GLY A 569 -0.13 44.64 -32.74
C GLY A 569 1.02 45.62 -32.58
N VAL A 570 1.85 45.67 -33.64
CA VAL A 570 2.81 46.71 -34.09
C VAL A 570 3.61 47.44 -33.03
#